data_AF-A0A661BJX1-F1
#
_entry.id   AF-A0A661BJX1-F1
#
_cell.length_a   1.000
_cell.length_b   1.000
_cell.length_c   1.000
_cell.angle_alpha   90.00
_cell.angle_beta   90.00
_cell.angle_gamma   90.00
#
_symmetry.space_group_name_H-M   'P 1'
#
loop_
_entity.id
_entity.type
_entity.pdbx_description
1 polymer ?
#
loop_
_entity_poly.entity_id
_entity_poly.type
_entity_poly.pdbx_seq_one_letter_code
_entity_poly.pdbx_strand_id
1 'polypeptide(L)'
;MTTKRPRIDWTLVLLLIPLLAGAVPLTDDEAAFLAEHWRDPIAPQGPVPAGRSAVEASLAPKECGTCHVQQYADWQTSLHSKSMGPGVLGQVVDMVDNDPGTAQICWRCHTPLAEQQDVLFQSGDGWRRNANFDAAL
;
A
#
# COMPACT_ATOMS: atom_id res chain seq x y z
N MET A 1 42.56 -31.89 35.50
CA MET A 1 42.54 -30.44 35.19
C MET A 1 41.24 -30.13 34.44
N THR A 2 40.21 -29.67 35.15
CA THR A 2 38.90 -29.31 34.56
C THR A 2 38.77 -27.79 34.59
N THR A 3 38.85 -27.15 33.43
CA THR A 3 38.66 -25.71 33.26
C THR A 3 37.17 -25.38 33.38
N LYS A 4 36.82 -24.61 34.41
CA LYS A 4 35.45 -24.14 34.68
C LYS A 4 35.13 -23.03 33.67
N ARG A 5 34.23 -23.29 32.71
CA ARG A 5 33.76 -22.24 31.78
C ARG A 5 32.93 -21.21 32.56
N PRO A 6 33.16 -19.89 32.37
CA PRO A 6 32.35 -18.87 33.02
C PRO A 6 30.91 -18.95 32.51
N ARG A 7 29.95 -18.95 33.44
CA ARG A 7 28.53 -18.88 33.13
C ARG A 7 28.23 -17.44 32.73
N ILE A 8 27.93 -17.22 31.44
CA ILE A 8 27.35 -15.95 31.00
C ILE A 8 25.98 -15.86 31.65
N ASP A 9 25.80 -14.87 32.52
CA ASP A 9 24.52 -14.59 33.15
C ASP A 9 23.66 -13.79 32.16
N TRP A 10 22.82 -14.50 31.41
CA TRP A 10 21.95 -13.92 30.40
C TRP A 10 20.91 -12.94 30.96
N THR A 11 20.71 -12.91 32.29
CA THR A 11 19.80 -11.94 32.92
C THR A 11 20.31 -10.49 32.82
N LEU A 12 21.63 -10.27 32.78
CA LEU A 12 22.22 -8.94 32.55
C LEU A 12 22.15 -8.49 31.09
N VAL A 13 22.12 -9.43 30.14
CA VAL A 13 22.02 -9.12 28.70
C VAL A 13 20.59 -8.68 28.32
N LEU A 14 19.56 -9.25 28.95
CA LEU A 14 18.16 -8.91 28.70
C LEU A 14 17.73 -7.54 29.27
N LEU A 15 18.42 -7.03 30.30
CA LEU A 15 18.12 -5.72 30.89
C LEU A 15 18.70 -4.52 30.13
N LEU A 16 19.60 -4.75 29.16
CA LEU A 16 20.21 -3.70 28.34
C LEU A 16 19.57 -3.54 26.95
N ILE A 17 18.69 -4.46 26.54
CA ILE A 17 18.01 -4.39 25.23
C ILE A 17 16.98 -3.26 25.12
N PRO A 18 16.20 -2.87 26.14
CA PRO A 18 15.20 -1.81 25.96
C PRO A 18 15.82 -0.40 25.89
N LEU A 19 17.11 -0.23 26.23
CA LEU A 19 17.79 1.07 26.17
C LEU A 19 18.35 1.40 24.77
N LEU A 20 18.52 0.39 23.90
CA LEU A 20 18.99 0.56 22.52
C LEU A 20 17.84 0.69 21.51
N ALA A 21 16.61 0.34 21.91
CA ALA A 21 15.40 0.56 21.13
C ALA A 21 14.84 1.97 21.40
N GLY A 22 15.64 2.99 21.11
CA GLY A 22 15.21 4.38 21.17
C GLY A 22 14.10 4.65 20.15
N ALA A 23 12.86 4.32 20.52
CA ALA A 23 11.69 4.84 19.84
C ALA A 23 11.67 6.34 20.12
N VAL A 24 12.25 7.13 19.20
CA VAL A 24 12.13 8.58 19.22
C VAL A 24 10.64 8.86 19.06
N PRO A 25 9.98 9.49 20.06
CA PRO A 25 8.58 9.84 19.92
C PRO A 25 8.45 10.84 18.78
N LEU A 26 7.43 10.64 17.94
CA LEU A 26 7.09 11.63 16.91
C LEU A 26 6.70 12.94 17.60
N THR A 27 7.20 14.05 17.07
CA THR A 27 6.63 15.37 17.34
C THR A 27 5.19 15.44 16.83
N ASP A 28 4.41 16.39 17.34
CA ASP A 28 3.03 16.59 16.88
C ASP A 28 2.98 16.90 15.36
N ASP A 29 3.97 17.64 14.85
CA ASP A 29 4.09 17.96 13.43
C ASP A 29 4.38 16.71 12.58
N GLU A 30 5.29 15.84 13.03
CA GLU A 30 5.58 14.57 12.35
C GLU A 30 4.36 13.63 12.38
N ALA A 31 3.67 13.56 13.51
CA ALA A 31 2.45 12.77 13.65
C ALA A 31 1.34 13.28 12.70
N ALA A 32 1.14 14.60 12.63
CA ALA A 32 0.19 15.22 11.74
C ALA A 32 0.55 14.98 10.26
N PHE A 33 1.82 15.15 9.89
CA PHE A 33 2.31 14.87 8.54
C PHE A 33 2.05 13.42 8.13
N LEU A 34 2.40 12.45 8.97
CA LEU A 34 2.21 11.03 8.67
C LEU A 34 0.73 10.67 8.56
N ALA A 35 -0.12 11.22 9.43
CA ALA A 35 -1.56 11.03 9.36
C ALA A 35 -2.17 11.60 8.07
N GLU A 36 -1.61 12.70 7.55
CA GLU A 36 -2.05 13.28 6.28
C GLU A 36 -1.52 12.52 5.06
N HIS A 37 -0.23 12.15 5.09
CA HIS A 37 0.49 11.59 3.94
C HIS A 37 0.15 10.12 3.68
N TRP A 38 -0.05 9.32 4.73
CA TRP A 38 -0.33 7.88 4.64
C TRP A 38 -1.82 7.57 4.80
N ARG A 39 -2.67 8.37 4.14
CA ARG A 39 -4.12 8.12 4.13
C ARG A 39 -4.45 6.93 3.22
N ASP A 40 -5.06 5.92 3.83
CA ASP A 40 -5.57 4.74 3.14
C ASP A 40 -7.11 4.68 3.14
N PRO A 41 -7.74 4.28 2.03
CA PRO A 41 -7.13 4.11 0.71
C PRO A 41 -6.73 5.46 0.10
N ILE A 42 -5.84 5.46 -0.90
CA ILE A 42 -5.53 6.67 -1.68
C ILE A 42 -6.85 7.18 -2.27
N ALA A 43 -7.16 8.46 -2.03
CA ALA A 43 -8.38 9.06 -2.55
C ALA A 43 -8.42 9.05 -4.09
N PRO A 44 -9.60 9.03 -4.71
CA PRO A 44 -9.72 9.20 -6.16
C PRO A 44 -8.97 10.45 -6.63
N GLN A 45 -8.35 10.37 -7.81
CA GLN A 45 -7.60 11.48 -8.41
C GLN A 45 -8.48 12.70 -8.70
N GLY A 46 -9.79 12.45 -8.87
CA GLY A 46 -10.79 13.51 -9.02
C GLY A 46 -10.88 14.04 -10.46
N PRO A 47 -11.45 15.25 -10.65
CA PRO A 47 -11.64 15.80 -11.99
C PRO A 47 -10.31 16.16 -12.64
N VAL A 48 -10.21 15.85 -13.93
CA VAL A 48 -9.05 16.18 -14.76
C VAL A 48 -8.87 17.71 -14.82
N PRO A 49 -7.65 18.23 -14.57
CA PRO A 49 -7.37 19.65 -14.69
C PRO A 49 -7.64 20.19 -16.10
N ALA A 50 -8.10 21.45 -16.19
CA ALA A 50 -8.37 22.09 -17.48
C ALA A 50 -7.11 22.15 -18.36
N GLY A 51 -7.29 21.96 -19.67
CA GLY A 51 -6.21 22.03 -20.66
C GLY A 51 -5.38 20.74 -20.80
N ARG A 52 -5.71 19.67 -20.07
CA ARG A 52 -5.10 18.35 -20.27
C ARG A 52 -5.71 17.63 -21.47
N SER A 53 -4.86 17.01 -22.27
CA SER A 53 -5.27 16.09 -23.33
C SER A 53 -5.85 14.80 -22.75
N ALA A 54 -6.52 14.00 -23.59
CA ALA A 54 -7.02 12.69 -23.18
C ALA A 54 -5.91 11.75 -22.69
N VAL A 55 -4.71 11.84 -23.27
CA VAL A 55 -3.54 11.04 -22.85
C VAL A 55 -3.08 11.46 -21.46
N GLU A 56 -3.00 12.77 -21.19
CA GLU A 56 -2.61 13.29 -19.86
C GLU A 56 -3.69 13.09 -18.79
N ALA A 57 -4.95 12.91 -19.20
CA ALA A 57 -6.07 12.65 -18.31
C ALA A 57 -6.17 11.18 -17.87
N SER A 58 -5.50 10.27 -18.58
CA SER A 58 -5.63 8.83 -18.35
C SER A 58 -4.78 8.36 -17.17
N LEU A 59 -5.36 7.47 -16.37
CA LEU A 59 -4.63 6.72 -15.33
C LEU A 59 -4.07 5.40 -15.84
N ALA A 60 -4.37 5.01 -17.09
CA ALA A 60 -3.90 3.76 -17.66
C ALA A 60 -2.39 3.85 -17.95
N PRO A 61 -1.55 2.94 -17.41
CA PRO A 61 -0.10 3.02 -17.58
C PRO A 61 0.37 3.08 -19.04
N LYS A 62 -0.40 2.50 -19.96
CA LYS A 62 -0.14 2.52 -21.40
C LYS A 62 -0.13 3.93 -21.97
N GLU A 63 -1.01 4.82 -21.51
CA GLU A 63 -1.09 6.19 -22.02
C GLU A 63 0.15 6.99 -21.62
N CYS A 64 0.66 6.78 -20.40
CA CYS A 64 1.94 7.31 -19.95
C CYS A 64 3.11 6.86 -20.85
N GLY A 65 3.04 5.63 -21.36
CA GLY A 65 4.02 5.05 -22.28
C GLY A 65 4.12 5.75 -23.64
N THR A 66 3.16 6.62 -23.99
CA THR A 66 3.23 7.48 -25.19
C THR A 66 4.41 8.45 -25.13
N CYS A 67 4.69 9.00 -23.95
CA CYS A 67 5.80 9.94 -23.73
C CYS A 67 6.97 9.30 -22.95
N HIS A 68 6.68 8.30 -22.12
CA HIS A 68 7.65 7.64 -21.24
C HIS A 68 7.90 6.19 -21.65
N VAL A 69 8.36 6.01 -22.89
CA VAL A 69 8.47 4.70 -23.54
C VAL A 69 9.35 3.74 -22.74
N GLN A 70 10.54 4.18 -22.31
CA GLN A 70 11.47 3.30 -21.58
C GLN A 70 10.92 2.94 -20.20
N GLN A 71 10.39 3.91 -19.46
CA GLN A 71 9.84 3.67 -18.13
C GLN A 71 8.64 2.73 -18.18
N TYR A 72 7.79 2.87 -19.19
CA TYR A 72 6.66 1.97 -19.40
C TYR A 72 7.14 0.56 -19.72
N ALA A 73 8.10 0.40 -20.65
CA ALA A 73 8.67 -0.90 -20.98
C ALA A 73 9.31 -1.58 -19.75
N ASP A 74 10.05 -0.84 -18.94
CA ASP A 74 10.66 -1.35 -17.71
C ASP A 74 9.59 -1.76 -16.69
N TRP A 75 8.60 -0.89 -16.45
CA TRP A 75 7.50 -1.15 -15.53
C TRP A 75 6.72 -2.41 -15.91
N GLN A 76 6.44 -2.63 -17.19
CA GLN A 76 5.73 -3.81 -17.68
C GLN A 76 6.42 -5.13 -17.29
N THR A 77 7.74 -5.12 -17.10
CA THR A 77 8.50 -6.31 -16.68
C THR A 77 8.62 -6.48 -15.17
N SER A 78 8.29 -5.45 -14.39
CA SER A 78 8.38 -5.44 -12.93
C SER A 78 7.36 -6.35 -12.24
N LEU A 79 7.56 -6.58 -10.94
CA LEU A 79 6.54 -7.23 -10.10
C LEU A 79 5.35 -6.30 -9.82
N HIS A 80 5.58 -4.99 -9.75
CA HIS A 80 4.51 -4.02 -9.45
C HIS A 80 3.46 -3.94 -10.57
N SER A 81 3.82 -4.13 -11.84
CA SER A 81 2.82 -4.20 -12.93
C SER A 81 1.93 -5.45 -12.87
N LYS A 82 2.29 -6.41 -12.00
CA LYS A 82 1.58 -7.67 -11.78
C LYS A 82 1.10 -7.78 -10.34
N SER A 83 1.02 -6.65 -9.63
CA SER A 83 0.67 -6.61 -8.21
C SER A 83 -0.69 -7.28 -7.97
N MET A 84 -1.73 -6.94 -8.75
CA MET A 84 -3.02 -7.64 -8.73
C MET A 84 -3.10 -8.74 -9.79
N GLY A 85 -2.10 -9.62 -9.83
CA GLY A 85 -2.10 -10.78 -10.73
C GLY A 85 -3.11 -11.86 -10.32
N PRO A 86 -3.30 -12.89 -11.17
CA PRO A 86 -4.27 -13.97 -10.94
C PRO A 86 -4.10 -14.70 -9.59
N GLY A 87 -2.86 -14.83 -9.10
CA GLY A 87 -2.59 -15.48 -7.82
C GLY A 87 -3.05 -14.66 -6.60
N VAL A 88 -2.95 -13.33 -6.65
CA VAL A 88 -3.48 -12.46 -5.58
C VAL A 88 -5.00 -12.40 -5.69
N LEU A 89 -5.53 -12.25 -6.91
CA LEU A 89 -6.97 -12.27 -7.17
C LEU A 89 -7.64 -13.53 -6.62
N GLY A 90 -7.06 -14.71 -6.86
CA GLY A 90 -7.59 -15.97 -6.34
C GLY A 90 -7.55 -16.10 -4.82
N GLN A 91 -6.69 -15.35 -4.12
CA GLN A 91 -6.67 -15.32 -2.65
C GLN A 91 -7.75 -14.41 -2.07
N VAL A 92 -8.13 -13.34 -2.78
CA VAL A 92 -9.05 -12.32 -2.26
C VAL A 92 -10.47 -12.44 -2.80
N VAL A 93 -10.72 -13.21 -3.87
CA VAL A 93 -12.02 -13.26 -4.55
C VAL A 93 -13.19 -13.59 -3.61
N ASP A 94 -13.03 -14.58 -2.74
CA ASP A 94 -14.06 -14.95 -1.76
C ASP A 94 -14.11 -13.96 -0.59
N MET A 95 -13.01 -13.25 -0.32
CA MET A 95 -12.93 -12.25 0.75
C MET A 95 -13.73 -11.00 0.41
N VAL A 96 -13.83 -10.61 -0.87
CA VAL A 96 -14.60 -9.41 -1.26
C VAL A 96 -16.04 -9.45 -0.73
N ASP A 97 -16.67 -10.63 -0.75
CA ASP A 97 -18.04 -10.79 -0.26
C ASP A 97 -18.10 -11.15 1.24
N ASN A 98 -17.16 -11.99 1.72
CA ASN A 98 -17.26 -12.61 3.05
C ASN A 98 -16.42 -11.91 4.14
N ASP A 99 -15.32 -11.26 3.76
CA ASP A 99 -14.43 -10.49 4.63
C ASP A 99 -13.76 -9.33 3.86
N PRO A 100 -14.56 -8.33 3.43
CA PRO A 100 -14.04 -7.23 2.63
C PRO A 100 -13.00 -6.36 3.38
N GLY A 101 -12.99 -6.43 4.71
CA GLY A 101 -11.95 -5.88 5.58
C GLY A 101 -10.56 -6.37 5.22
N THR A 102 -10.42 -7.69 5.19
CA THR A 102 -9.16 -8.33 4.84
C THR A 102 -8.81 -8.13 3.38
N ALA A 103 -9.79 -8.20 2.46
CA ALA A 103 -9.56 -7.96 1.04
C ALA A 103 -8.90 -6.58 0.79
N GLN A 104 -9.37 -5.52 1.47
CA GLN A 104 -8.81 -4.19 1.29
C GLN A 104 -7.40 -4.02 1.83
N ILE A 105 -7.01 -4.75 2.89
CA ILE A 105 -5.62 -4.74 3.36
C ILE A 105 -4.69 -5.21 2.24
N CYS A 106 -5.10 -6.22 1.47
CA CYS A 106 -4.35 -6.64 0.28
C CYS A 106 -4.33 -5.54 -0.80
N TRP A 107 -5.47 -4.90 -1.04
CA TRP A 107 -5.62 -3.89 -2.08
C TRP A 107 -4.83 -2.60 -1.84
N ARG A 108 -4.55 -2.23 -0.58
CA ARG A 108 -3.71 -1.06 -0.24
C ARG A 108 -2.38 -1.05 -1.00
N CYS A 109 -1.78 -2.22 -1.20
CA CYS A 109 -0.51 -2.34 -1.91
C CYS A 109 -0.69 -2.90 -3.32
N HIS A 110 -1.71 -3.72 -3.57
CA HIS A 110 -1.84 -4.46 -4.82
C HIS A 110 -2.70 -3.77 -5.88
N THR A 111 -3.60 -2.87 -5.49
CA THR A 111 -4.41 -1.98 -6.34
C THR A 111 -4.54 -0.62 -5.65
N PRO A 112 -3.43 0.11 -5.46
CA PRO A 112 -3.37 1.23 -4.52
C PRO A 112 -4.25 2.43 -4.92
N LEU A 113 -4.57 2.58 -6.20
CA LEU A 113 -5.47 3.64 -6.67
C LEU A 113 -6.92 3.28 -6.33
N ALA A 114 -7.70 4.25 -5.83
CA ALA A 114 -9.13 4.03 -5.58
C ALA A 114 -9.85 3.55 -6.85
N GLU A 115 -9.52 4.09 -8.02
CA GLU A 115 -10.14 3.75 -9.30
C GLU A 115 -9.94 2.27 -9.70
N GLN A 116 -8.97 1.57 -9.12
CA GLN A 116 -8.73 0.13 -9.33
C GLN A 116 -9.55 -0.77 -8.37
N GLN A 117 -10.25 -0.19 -7.39
CA GLN A 117 -11.02 -0.91 -6.38
C GLN A 117 -12.51 -0.70 -6.62
N ASP A 118 -13.27 -1.79 -6.77
CA ASP A 118 -14.71 -1.77 -7.00
C ASP A 118 -15.53 -1.47 -5.73
N VAL A 119 -14.92 -1.68 -4.56
CA VAL A 119 -15.43 -1.27 -3.25
C VAL A 119 -14.38 -0.52 -2.44
N LEU A 120 -14.81 0.47 -1.66
CA LEU A 120 -13.97 1.22 -0.73
C LEU A 120 -14.53 1.13 0.69
N PHE A 121 -13.65 1.14 1.68
CA PHE A 121 -14.04 1.31 3.08
C PHE A 121 -14.29 2.78 3.37
N GLN A 122 -15.47 3.10 3.89
CA GLN A 122 -15.75 4.40 4.48
C GLN A 122 -15.84 4.24 6.00
N SER A 123 -14.95 4.94 6.71
CA SER A 123 -14.95 4.94 8.18
C SER A 123 -16.33 5.34 8.70
N GLY A 124 -16.95 4.47 9.50
CA GLY A 124 -18.30 4.66 10.06
C GLY A 124 -19.45 4.12 9.20
N ASP A 125 -19.26 3.98 7.88
CA ASP A 125 -20.31 3.58 6.93
C ASP A 125 -20.11 2.18 6.32
N GLY A 126 -18.94 1.56 6.57
CA GLY A 126 -18.62 0.21 6.10
C GLY A 126 -18.20 0.16 4.63
N TRP A 127 -18.39 -1.00 3.99
CA TRP A 127 -18.01 -1.24 2.60
C TRP A 127 -19.05 -0.71 1.63
N ARG A 128 -18.61 0.08 0.65
CA ARG A 128 -19.49 0.65 -0.37
C ARG A 128 -18.88 0.50 -1.75
N ARG A 129 -19.75 0.29 -2.74
CA ARG A 129 -19.35 0.32 -4.15
C ARG A 129 -18.73 1.66 -4.51
N ASN A 130 -17.62 1.61 -5.22
CA ASN A 130 -16.90 2.77 -5.67
C ASN A 130 -17.46 3.27 -7.00
N ALA A 131 -17.97 4.49 -7.01
CA ALA A 131 -18.48 5.13 -8.23
C ALA A 131 -17.37 5.50 -9.24
N ASN A 132 -16.12 5.55 -8.79
CA ASN A 132 -14.96 5.88 -9.62
C ASN A 132 -14.21 4.62 -10.11
N PHE A 133 -14.75 3.42 -9.87
CA PHE A 133 -14.12 2.19 -10.33
C PHE A 133 -14.05 2.14 -11.86
N ASP A 134 -12.85 1.86 -12.38
CA ASP A 134 -12.60 1.63 -13.80
C ASP A 134 -11.97 0.24 -13.98
N ALA A 135 -12.76 -0.68 -14.55
CA ALA A 135 -12.33 -2.04 -14.80
C ALA A 135 -11.20 -2.17 -15.86
N ALA A 136 -10.84 -1.06 -16.53
CA ALA A 136 -9.73 -1.02 -17.47
C ALA A 136 -8.37 -0.65 -16.84
N LEU A 137 -8.35 -0.24 -15.56
CA LEU A 137 -7.14 0.09 -14.77
C LEU A 137 -6.64 -1.10 -13.94
#